data_AF-A0A0L6U973-F1
#
_entry.id   AF-A0A0L6U973-F1
#
_cell.length_a   1.000
_cell.length_b   1.000
_cell.length_c   1.000
_cell.angle_alpha   90.00
_cell.angle_beta   90.00
_cell.angle_gamma   90.00
#
_symmetry.space_group_name_H-M   'P 1'
#
loop_
_entity.id
_entity.type
_entity.pdbx_description
1 polymer ?
#
loop_
_entity_poly.entity_id
_entity_poly.type
_entity_poly.pdbx_seq_one_letter_code
_entity_poly.pdbx_strand_id
1 'polypeptide(L)'
;LRGFLQSCKLLFSNDPTVFSDDRNKFLYAASYLSGTASQLFKPYMDLLKNQSPSFQSAEFELNSLSMKDNGNASNHIAQFWTLQSRVDWNDAAFAFHFRKGLPSCITNQLALTGQQLKMLQQLIN
;
A
#
# COMPACT_ATOMS: atom_id res chain seq x y z
N LEU A 1 24.13 19.04 0.81
CA LEU A 1 23.13 18.05 0.30
C LEU A 1 23.35 16.63 0.82
N ARG A 2 24.53 16.01 0.63
CA ARG A 2 24.78 14.62 1.09
C ARG A 2 24.54 14.37 2.58
N GLY A 3 25.04 15.25 3.45
CA GLY A 3 24.83 15.14 4.91
C GLY A 3 23.35 15.22 5.30
N PHE A 4 22.61 16.16 4.70
CA PHE A 4 21.16 16.27 4.88
C PHE A 4 20.42 14.98 4.48
N LEU A 5 20.74 14.39 3.33
CA LEU A 5 20.12 13.13 2.90
C LEU A 5 20.44 11.96 3.83
N GLN A 6 21.64 11.92 4.41
CA GLN A 6 21.99 10.92 5.43
C GLN A 6 21.18 11.12 6.72
N SER A 7 21.01 12.37 7.17
CA SER A 7 20.15 12.71 8.31
C SER A 7 18.69 12.34 8.05
N CYS A 8 18.16 12.62 6.85
CA CYS A 8 16.83 12.21 6.44
C CYS A 8 16.67 10.68 6.50
N LYS A 9 17.61 9.92 5.92
CA LYS A 9 17.58 8.45 5.97
C LYS A 9 17.52 7.94 7.41
N LEU A 10 18.36 8.47 8.29
CA LEU A 10 18.38 8.07 9.70
C LEU A 10 17.04 8.39 10.40
N LEU A 11 16.51 9.59 10.20
CA LEU A 11 15.23 10.01 10.79
C LEU A 11 14.07 9.11 10.32
N PHE A 12 14.00 8.83 9.02
CA PHE A 12 12.94 7.99 8.46
C PHE A 12 13.03 6.55 8.95
N SER A 13 14.23 6.05 9.20
CA SER A 13 14.45 4.72 9.77
C SER A 13 14.11 4.66 11.26
N ASN A 14 14.26 5.75 12.01
CA ASN A 14 13.93 5.80 13.43
C ASN A 14 12.42 5.85 13.71
N ASP A 15 11.64 6.52 12.85
CA ASP A 15 10.18 6.63 12.99
C ASP A 15 9.44 6.10 11.75
N PRO A 16 9.46 4.78 11.51
CA PRO A 16 8.86 4.18 10.31
C PRO A 16 7.33 4.29 10.27
N THR A 17 6.68 4.53 11.41
CA THR A 17 5.22 4.75 11.49
C THR A 17 4.83 6.13 10.94
N VAL A 18 5.63 7.16 11.23
CA VAL A 18 5.44 8.53 10.76
C VAL A 18 5.88 8.66 9.29
N PHE A 19 6.99 8.01 8.94
CA PHE A 19 7.57 8.01 7.59
C PHE A 19 7.32 6.70 6.86
N SER A 20 6.08 6.19 6.95
CA SER A 20 5.66 4.91 6.37
C SER A 20 5.60 4.94 4.84
N ASP A 21 5.33 6.11 4.26
CA ASP A 21 5.26 6.32 2.81
C ASP A 21 6.32 7.31 2.32
N ASP A 22 6.57 7.31 1.01
CA ASP A 22 7.54 8.20 0.38
C ASP A 22 7.05 9.65 0.29
N ARG A 23 5.74 9.91 0.46
CA ARG A 23 5.17 11.26 0.48
C ARG A 23 5.60 11.99 1.75
N ASN A 24 5.49 11.38 2.93
CA ASN A 24 5.89 11.99 4.19
C ASN A 24 7.40 12.25 4.23
N LYS A 25 8.19 11.32 3.68
CA LYS A 25 9.64 11.50 3.50
C LYS A 25 9.95 12.66 2.57
N PHE A 26 9.26 12.73 1.42
CA PHE A 26 9.43 13.79 0.44
C PHE A 26 8.99 15.15 1.00
N LEU A 27 7.81 15.25 1.60
CA LEU A 27 7.27 16.48 2.19
C LEU A 27 8.18 17.00 3.31
N TYR A 28 8.69 16.11 4.16
CA TYR A 28 9.67 16.48 5.17
C TYR A 28 10.94 17.03 4.53
N ALA A 29 11.56 16.31 3.58
CA ALA A 29 12.77 16.76 2.92
C ALA A 29 12.56 18.09 2.17
N ALA A 30 11.39 18.23 1.54
CA ALA A 30 11.01 19.39 0.77
C ALA A 30 10.68 20.61 1.65
N SER A 31 10.29 20.42 2.92
CA SER A 31 10.09 21.52 3.87
C SER A 31 11.37 22.31 4.18
N TYR A 32 12.54 21.70 3.97
CA TYR A 32 13.84 22.35 4.11
C TYR A 32 14.34 23.01 2.83
N LEU A 33 13.60 22.89 1.71
CA LEU A 33 13.96 23.57 0.47
C LEU A 33 13.68 25.07 0.59
N SER A 34 14.64 25.87 0.16
CA SER A 34 14.54 27.32 0.13
C SER A 34 15.00 27.86 -1.22
N GLY A 35 14.67 29.14 -1.48
CA GLY A 35 15.07 29.83 -2.71
C GLY A 35 14.60 29.13 -3.99
N THR A 36 15.48 29.07 -4.99
CA THR A 36 15.19 28.49 -6.31
C THR A 36 14.75 27.03 -6.25
N ALA A 37 15.28 26.25 -5.31
CA ALA A 37 14.86 24.85 -5.15
C ALA A 37 13.39 24.76 -4.70
N SER A 38 12.97 25.60 -3.76
CA SER A 38 11.56 25.65 -3.32
C SER A 38 10.61 26.00 -4.47
N GLN A 39 10.99 26.97 -5.32
CA GLN A 39 10.18 27.37 -6.48
C GLN A 39 10.06 26.24 -7.50
N LEU A 40 11.15 25.52 -7.78
CA LEU A 40 11.16 24.42 -8.74
C LEU A 40 10.23 23.28 -8.33
N PHE A 41 10.14 22.99 -7.03
CA PHE A 41 9.31 21.91 -6.50
C PHE A 41 7.92 22.34 -6.04
N LYS A 42 7.60 23.65 -6.07
CA LYS A 42 6.33 24.19 -5.56
C LYS A 42 5.07 23.56 -6.16
N PRO A 43 4.95 23.35 -7.49
CA PRO A 43 3.75 22.73 -8.07
C PRO A 43 3.53 21.30 -7.54
N TYR A 44 4.61 20.55 -7.34
CA TYR A 44 4.55 19.19 -6.80
C TYR A 44 4.23 19.17 -5.30
N MET A 45 4.76 20.13 -4.54
CA MET A 45 4.42 20.33 -3.13
C MET A 45 2.94 20.67 -2.94
N ASP A 46 2.40 21.53 -3.79
CA ASP A 46 0.99 21.92 -3.73
C ASP A 46 0.08 20.75 -4.13
N LEU A 47 0.48 19.96 -5.14
CA LEU A 47 -0.21 18.71 -5.50
C LEU A 47 -0.26 17.73 -4.32
N LEU A 48 0.87 17.53 -3.64
CA LEU A 48 0.97 16.63 -2.49
C LEU A 48 0.24 17.14 -1.24
N LYS A 49 0.07 18.45 -1.06
CA LYS A 49 -0.68 19.03 0.06
C LYS A 49 -2.19 19.00 -0.17
N ASN A 50 -2.62 19.19 -1.41
CA ASN A 50 -4.04 19.25 -1.78
C ASN A 50 -4.65 17.85 -2.01
N GLN A 51 -3.82 16.81 -2.16
CA GLN A 51 -4.25 15.43 -1.99
C GLN A 51 -4.43 15.16 -0.49
N SER A 52 -5.64 14.84 -0.05
CA SER A 52 -6.00 14.59 1.37
C SER A 52 -5.03 13.62 2.10
N PRO A 53 -4.99 13.63 3.44
CA PRO A 53 -4.10 12.77 4.23
C PRO A 53 -4.37 11.26 4.06
N SER A 54 -5.53 10.89 3.52
CA SER A 54 -5.89 9.52 3.19
C SER A 54 -5.44 9.16 1.77
N PHE A 55 -4.15 9.25 1.49
CA PHE A 55 -3.57 8.40 0.45
C PHE A 55 -3.02 7.17 1.16
N GLN A 56 -3.91 6.37 1.75
CA GLN A 56 -3.62 4.95 1.72
C GLN A 56 -3.59 4.65 0.22
N SER A 57 -2.40 4.53 -0.36
CA SER A 57 -2.32 4.14 -1.77
C SER A 57 -3.15 2.87 -1.92
N ALA A 58 -3.77 2.65 -3.09
CA ALA A 58 -4.54 1.43 -3.28
C ALA A 58 -3.69 0.18 -2.97
N GLU A 59 -2.37 0.27 -3.15
CA GLU A 59 -1.37 -0.70 -2.70
C GLU A 59 -1.30 -0.87 -1.17
N PHE A 60 -1.29 0.22 -0.40
CA PHE A 60 -1.31 0.18 1.08
C PHE A 60 -2.62 -0.38 1.62
N GLU A 61 -3.76 0.05 1.06
CA GLU A 61 -5.08 -0.47 1.42
C GLU A 61 -5.15 -1.97 1.13
N LEU A 62 -4.66 -2.39 -0.05
CA LEU A 62 -4.64 -3.79 -0.46
C LEU A 62 -3.68 -4.64 0.38
N ASN A 63 -2.56 -4.07 0.84
CA ASN A 63 -1.63 -4.76 1.75
C ASN A 63 -2.17 -4.93 3.19
N SER A 64 -3.07 -4.02 3.60
CA SER A 64 -3.70 -4.00 4.92
C SER A 64 -5.07 -4.68 4.94
N LEU A 65 -5.61 -5.03 3.76
CA LEU A 65 -6.90 -5.69 3.64
C LEU A 65 -6.85 -7.08 4.27
N SER A 66 -7.69 -7.29 5.29
CA SER A 66 -7.85 -8.59 5.94
C SER A 66 -9.31 -8.81 6.29
N MET A 67 -9.77 -10.06 6.09
CA MET A 67 -11.08 -10.53 6.49
C MET A 67 -11.02 -11.06 7.93
N LYS A 68 -12.01 -10.67 8.74
CA LYS A 68 -12.19 -11.19 10.11
C LYS A 68 -12.65 -12.65 10.07
N ASP A 69 -12.44 -13.41 11.15
CA ASP A 69 -12.82 -14.83 11.25
C ASP A 69 -14.32 -15.11 11.00
N ASN A 70 -15.18 -14.11 11.26
CA ASN A 70 -16.63 -14.14 10.98
C ASN A 70 -17.05 -13.11 9.91
N GLY A 71 -16.10 -12.61 9.13
CA GLY A 71 -16.31 -11.59 8.11
C GLY A 71 -17.08 -12.12 6.90
N ASN A 72 -17.76 -11.21 6.20
CA ASN A 72 -18.43 -11.53 4.95
C ASN A 72 -17.41 -11.61 3.81
N ALA A 73 -17.23 -12.82 3.25
CA ALA A 73 -16.31 -13.08 2.14
C ALA A 73 -16.62 -12.24 0.89
N SER A 74 -17.89 -12.04 0.56
CA SER A 74 -18.31 -11.23 -0.59
C SER A 74 -17.90 -9.77 -0.43
N ASN A 75 -17.98 -9.23 0.80
CA ASN A 75 -17.55 -7.86 1.05
C ASN A 75 -16.02 -7.70 0.92
N HIS A 76 -15.25 -8.68 1.41
CA HIS A 76 -13.79 -8.70 1.25
C HIS A 76 -13.39 -8.78 -0.23
N ILE A 77 -14.03 -9.67 -1.01
CA ILE A 77 -13.78 -9.82 -2.44
C ILE A 77 -14.09 -8.52 -3.20
N ALA A 78 -15.23 -7.89 -2.91
CA ALA A 78 -15.62 -6.63 -3.56
C ALA A 78 -14.63 -5.49 -3.27
N GLN A 79 -14.15 -5.39 -2.02
CA GLN A 79 -13.13 -4.42 -1.64
C GLN A 79 -11.79 -4.72 -2.32
N PHE A 80 -11.39 -5.99 -2.38
CA PHE A 80 -10.17 -6.41 -3.06
C PHE A 80 -10.21 -6.05 -4.55
N TRP A 81 -11.28 -6.35 -5.28
CA TRP A 81 -11.41 -6.00 -6.71
C TRP A 81 -11.41 -4.50 -6.95
N THR A 82 -12.06 -3.73 -6.07
CA THR A 82 -12.05 -2.26 -6.16
C THR A 82 -10.63 -1.71 -6.08
N LEU A 83 -9.81 -2.25 -5.17
CA LEU A 83 -8.42 -1.85 -5.00
C LEU A 83 -7.51 -2.37 -6.10
N GLN A 84 -7.72 -3.62 -6.54
CA GLN A 84 -7.00 -4.24 -7.66
C GLN A 84 -7.12 -3.38 -8.93
N SER A 85 -8.31 -2.84 -9.24
CA SER A 85 -8.53 -2.00 -10.43
C SER A 85 -7.70 -0.70 -10.46
N ARG A 86 -7.10 -0.31 -9.32
CA ARG A 86 -6.35 0.94 -9.14
C ARG A 86 -4.84 0.71 -9.06
N VAL A 87 -4.39 -0.54 -9.17
CA VAL A 87 -3.01 -0.95 -8.95
C VAL A 87 -2.54 -1.76 -10.17
N ASP A 88 -1.40 -1.41 -10.73
CA ASP A 88 -0.82 -2.11 -11.88
C ASP A 88 0.18 -3.18 -11.41
N TRP A 89 -0.34 -4.26 -10.82
CA TRP A 89 0.45 -5.41 -10.38
C TRP A 89 0.16 -6.65 -11.23
N ASN A 90 1.05 -7.64 -11.15
CA ASN A 90 0.82 -8.94 -11.78
C ASN A 90 -0.07 -9.85 -10.91
N ASP A 91 -0.62 -10.89 -11.54
CA ASP A 91 -1.51 -11.86 -10.87
C ASP A 91 -0.86 -12.55 -9.67
N ALA A 92 0.46 -12.78 -9.70
CA ALA A 92 1.18 -13.42 -8.60
C ALA A 92 1.19 -12.54 -7.35
N ALA A 93 1.37 -11.23 -7.51
CA ALA A 93 1.28 -10.26 -6.42
C ALA A 93 -0.16 -10.18 -5.88
N PHE A 94 -1.17 -10.11 -6.74
CA PHE A 94 -2.57 -10.12 -6.29
C PHE A 94 -2.94 -11.40 -5.54
N ALA A 95 -2.53 -12.57 -6.05
CA ALA A 95 -2.76 -13.85 -5.37
C ALA A 95 -2.10 -13.91 -3.99
N PHE A 96 -0.88 -13.36 -3.85
CA PHE A 96 -0.20 -13.27 -2.57
C PHE A 96 -0.98 -12.42 -1.56
N HIS A 97 -1.36 -11.20 -1.95
CA HIS A 97 -2.07 -10.28 -1.08
C HIS A 97 -3.47 -10.77 -0.72
N PHE A 98 -4.20 -11.36 -1.67
CA PHE A 98 -5.50 -11.97 -1.40
C PHE A 98 -5.39 -13.07 -0.34
N ARG A 99 -4.42 -13.99 -0.48
CA ARG A 99 -4.20 -15.07 0.49
C ARG A 99 -3.80 -14.55 1.87
N LYS A 100 -2.95 -13.52 1.93
CA LYS A 100 -2.53 -12.88 3.19
C LYS A 100 -3.72 -12.29 3.96
N GLY A 101 -4.73 -11.79 3.25
CA GLY A 101 -5.94 -11.22 3.85
C GLY A 101 -6.94 -12.25 4.40
N LEU A 102 -6.80 -13.54 4.04
CA LEU A 102 -7.75 -14.57 4.46
C LEU A 102 -7.54 -15.03 5.91
N PRO A 103 -8.62 -15.39 6.63
CA PRO A 103 -8.52 -16.02 7.94
C PRO A 103 -7.74 -17.34 7.88
N SER A 104 -7.10 -17.67 9.00
CA SER A 104 -6.33 -18.92 9.13
C SER A 104 -7.20 -20.16 8.91
N CYS A 105 -8.47 -20.15 9.34
CA CYS A 105 -9.39 -21.28 9.14
C CYS A 105 -9.62 -21.60 7.66
N ILE A 106 -9.78 -20.58 6.81
CA ILE A 106 -9.93 -20.74 5.37
C ILE A 106 -8.60 -21.16 4.76
N THR A 107 -7.51 -20.51 5.13
CA THR A 107 -6.17 -20.82 4.61
C THR A 107 -5.77 -22.27 4.93
N ASN A 108 -6.10 -22.76 6.13
CA ASN A 108 -5.88 -24.14 6.54
C ASN A 108 -6.75 -25.11 5.71
N GLN A 109 -8.03 -24.81 5.49
CA GLN A 109 -8.88 -25.62 4.62
C GLN A 109 -8.40 -25.65 3.16
N LEU A 110 -7.88 -24.52 2.64
CA LEU A 110 -7.31 -24.42 1.30
C LEU A 110 -6.00 -25.21 1.16
N ALA A 111 -5.16 -25.21 2.21
CA ALA A 111 -3.94 -26.01 2.25
C ALA A 111 -4.26 -27.51 2.26
N LEU A 112 -5.35 -27.91 2.92
CA LEU A 112 -5.81 -29.30 2.99
C LEU A 112 -6.45 -29.80 1.69
N THR A 113 -7.02 -28.92 0.85
CA THR A 113 -7.75 -29.34 -0.36
C THR A 113 -6.89 -29.44 -1.62
N GLY A 114 -5.62 -29.03 -1.61
CA GLY A 114 -4.73 -29.11 -2.79
C GLY A 114 -5.21 -28.32 -4.02
N GLN A 115 -6.33 -27.60 -3.91
CA GLN A 115 -7.09 -27.00 -5.00
C GLN A 115 -6.77 -25.50 -5.15
N GLN A 116 -5.52 -25.14 -4.84
CA GLN A 116 -5.03 -23.76 -4.77
C GLN A 116 -5.05 -22.99 -6.11
N LEU A 117 -5.14 -23.69 -7.25
CA LEU A 117 -5.01 -23.09 -8.59
C LEU A 117 -6.35 -22.90 -9.31
N LYS A 118 -7.28 -23.87 -9.20
CA LYS A 118 -8.56 -23.80 -9.91
C LYS A 118 -9.50 -22.73 -9.37
N MET A 119 -9.48 -22.47 -8.06
CA MET A 119 -10.42 -21.52 -7.46
C MET A 119 -10.02 -20.05 -7.73
N LEU A 120 -8.72 -19.75 -7.75
CA LEU A 120 -8.24 -18.42 -8.13
C LEU A 120 -8.53 -18.13 -9.61
N GLN A 121 -8.33 -19.11 -10.50
CA GLN A 121 -8.70 -18.96 -11.91
C GLN A 121 -10.21 -18.78 -12.13
N GLN A 122 -11.06 -19.43 -11.32
CA GLN A 122 -12.52 -19.27 -11.39
C GLN A 122 -13.04 -17.94 -10.80
N LEU A 123 -12.23 -17.25 -9.99
CA LEU A 123 -12.55 -15.94 -9.41
C LEU A 123 -11.99 -14.77 -10.23
N ILE A 124 -11.13 -15.05 -11.21
CA ILE A 124 -10.48 -14.06 -12.09
C ILE A 124 -11.19 -13.96 -13.45
N ASN A 125 -12.09 -14.89 -13.79
CA ASN A 125 -12.92 -14.87 -15.02
C ASN A 125 -14.34 -14.37 -14.77
#